data_AF-A0A1B1HZP9-F1
#
_entry.id   AF-A0A1B1HZP9-F1
#
_cell.length_a   1.000
_cell.length_b   1.000
_cell.length_c   1.000
_cell.angle_alpha   90.00
_cell.angle_beta   90.00
_cell.angle_gamma   90.00
#
_symmetry.space_group_name_H-M   'P 1'
#
loop_
_entity.id
_entity.type
_entity.pdbx_description
1 polymer ?
#
loop_
_entity_poly.entity_id
_entity_poly.type
_entity_poly.pdbx_seq_one_letter_code
_entity_poly.pdbx_strand_id
1 'polypeptide(L)' 'MEQTAITDDMVVQRARAAVQIALEKNKAMGVPSIVYDRKTQKIYELRSDGTRIPVAERAWKGRYGEREET' A
#
# COMPACT_ATOMS: atom_id res chain seq x y z
N MET A 1 1.62 24.40 31.11
CA MET A 1 0.72 23.57 30.27
C MET A 1 1.42 22.24 30.09
N GLU A 2 0.97 21.18 30.75
CA GLU A 2 1.45 19.83 30.44
C GLU A 2 0.98 19.49 29.03
N GLN A 3 1.92 19.35 28.09
CA GLN A 3 1.63 18.68 26.84
C GLN A 3 1.51 17.20 27.16
N THR A 4 0.28 16.67 27.15
CA THR A 4 0.05 15.23 27.18
C THR A 4 0.86 14.59 26.05
N ALA A 5 1.84 13.78 26.42
CA ALA A 5 2.71 13.11 25.46
C ALA A 5 1.87 12.28 24.49
N ILE A 6 2.20 12.36 23.19
CA ILE A 6 1.55 11.54 22.17
C ILE A 6 1.98 10.10 22.42
N THR A 7 1.02 9.19 22.59
CA THR A 7 1.31 7.76 22.72
C THR A 7 1.55 7.11 21.36
N ASP A 8 2.27 5.99 21.33
CA ASP A 8 2.49 5.22 20.10
C ASP A 8 1.19 4.83 19.41
N ASP A 9 0.17 4.46 20.19
CA ASP A 9 -1.18 4.16 19.69
C ASP A 9 -1.80 5.35 18.94
N MET A 10 -1.65 6.57 19.48
CA MET A 10 -2.14 7.77 18.81
C MET A 10 -1.39 8.03 17.50
N VAL A 11 -0.07 7.77 17.46
CA VAL A 11 0.73 7.89 16.22
C VAL A 11 0.23 6.91 15.17
N VAL A 12 0.04 5.64 15.54
CA VAL A 12 -0.43 4.59 14.62
C VAL A 12 -1.83 4.90 14.09
N GLN A 13 -2.75 5.34 14.95
CA GLN A 13 -4.10 5.72 14.54
C GLN A 13 -4.08 6.89 13.55
N ARG A 14 -3.31 7.93 13.84
CA ARG A 14 -3.17 9.10 12.96
C ARG A 14 -2.55 8.74 11.61
N ALA A 15 -1.51 7.92 11.60
CA ALA A 15 -0.89 7.44 10.37
C ALA A 15 -1.87 6.65 9.50
N ARG A 16 -2.64 5.73 10.11
CA ARG A 16 -3.67 4.96 9.39
C ARG A 16 -4.76 5.87 8.80
N ALA A 17 -5.24 6.84 9.59
CA ALA A 17 -6.24 7.80 9.14
C ALA A 17 -5.73 8.64 7.95
N ALA A 18 -4.49 9.13 8.02
CA ALA A 18 -3.88 9.90 6.94
C ALA A 18 -3.77 9.09 5.63
N VAL A 19 -3.35 7.82 5.71
CA VAL A 19 -3.31 6.93 4.55
C VAL A 19 -4.70 6.70 3.97
N GLN A 20 -5.70 6.45 4.81
CA GLN A 20 -7.08 6.25 4.36
C GLN A 20 -7.62 7.49 3.64
N ILE A 21 -7.41 8.69 4.19
CA ILE A 21 -7.80 9.96 3.57
C ILE A 21 -7.14 10.14 2.20
N ALA A 22 -5.84 9.83 2.09
CA ALA A 22 -5.12 9.93 0.82
C ALA A 22 -5.69 8.99 -0.24
N LEU A 23 -6.02 7.75 0.13
CA LEU A 23 -6.62 6.77 -0.79
C LEU A 23 -8.03 7.20 -1.24
N GLU A 24 -8.87 7.68 -0.33
CA GLU A 24 -10.20 8.21 -0.69
C GLU A 24 -10.11 9.44 -1.59
N LYS A 25 -9.13 10.34 -1.33
CA LYS A 25 -8.84 11.47 -2.21
C LYS A 25 -8.47 11.00 -3.62
N ASN A 26 -7.58 10.01 -3.74
CA ASN A 26 -7.21 9.46 -5.04
C ASN A 26 -8.42 8.89 -5.78
N LYS A 27 -9.27 8.13 -5.08
CA LYS A 27 -10.52 7.60 -5.62
C LYS A 27 -11.44 8.71 -6.14
N ALA A 28 -11.65 9.76 -5.35
CA ALA A 28 -12.48 10.91 -5.72
C ALA A 28 -11.92 11.68 -6.94
N MET A 29 -10.60 11.73 -7.10
CA MET A 29 -9.92 12.37 -8.24
C MET A 29 -9.78 11.45 -9.47
N GLY A 30 -10.25 10.19 -9.41
CA GLY A 30 -10.07 9.24 -10.51
C GLY A 30 -8.63 8.75 -10.66
N VAL A 31 -7.78 8.95 -9.66
CA VAL A 31 -6.37 8.52 -9.68
C VAL A 31 -6.30 7.05 -9.24
N PRO A 32 -5.74 6.15 -10.08
CA PRO A 32 -5.60 4.75 -9.74
C PRO A 32 -4.60 4.55 -8.60
N SER A 33 -4.82 3.52 -7.79
CA SER A 33 -3.92 3.12 -6.68
C SER A 33 -3.39 1.72 -6.89
N ILE A 34 -2.17 1.43 -6.42
CA ILE A 34 -1.60 0.08 -6.53
C ILE A 34 -1.86 -0.70 -5.24
N VAL A 35 -2.41 -1.91 -5.39
CA VAL A 35 -2.74 -2.81 -4.30
C VAL A 35 -1.99 -4.12 -4.47
N TYR A 36 -1.22 -4.50 -3.46
CA TYR A 36 -0.58 -5.80 -3.38
C TYR A 36 -1.47 -6.79 -2.61
N ASP A 37 -1.85 -7.89 -3.25
CA ASP A 37 -2.52 -9.00 -2.60
C ASP A 37 -1.48 -10.01 -2.10
N ARG A 38 -1.34 -10.09 -0.77
CA ARG A 38 -0.39 -11.00 -0.12
C ARG A 38 -0.76 -12.48 -0.30
N LYS A 39 -2.05 -12.82 -0.47
CA LYS A 39 -2.50 -14.21 -0.65
C LYS A 39 -2.14 -14.71 -2.03
N THR A 40 -2.46 -13.94 -3.06
CA THR A 40 -2.19 -14.33 -4.46
C THR A 40 -0.80 -13.91 -4.93
N GLN A 41 -0.07 -13.10 -4.15
CA GLN A 41 1.20 -12.46 -4.51
C GLN A 41 1.12 -11.67 -5.83
N LYS A 42 -0.03 -11.03 -6.08
CA LYS A 42 -0.26 -10.23 -7.30
C LYS A 42 -0.41 -8.77 -6.95
N ILE A 43 0.03 -7.92 -7.87
CA ILE A 43 -0.10 -6.48 -7.82
C ILE A 43 -1.23 -6.07 -8.77
N TYR A 44 -2.17 -5.32 -8.25
CA TYR A 44 -3.32 -4.81 -8.99
C TYR A 44 -3.29 -3.30 -9.03
N GLU A 45 -3.71 -2.73 -10.15
CA GLU A 45 -4.19 -1.36 -10.23
C GLU A 45 -5.66 -1.36 -9.81
N LEU A 46 -5.95 -0.64 -8.73
CA LEU A 46 -7.30 -0.35 -8.25
C LEU A 46 -7.75 0.98 -8.85
N ARG A 47 -8.75 0.91 -9.72
CA ARG A 47 -9.39 2.09 -10.32
C ARG A 47 -10.44 2.69 -9.39
N SER A 48 -10.86 3.91 -9.68
CA SER A 48 -11.85 4.65 -8.88
C SER A 48 -13.23 3.99 -8.83
N ASP A 49 -13.59 3.22 -9.86
CA ASP A 49 -14.80 2.41 -9.95
C ASP A 49 -14.74 1.11 -9.12
N GLY A 50 -13.59 0.81 -8.51
CA GLY A 50 -13.36 -0.40 -7.72
C GLY A 50 -12.85 -1.59 -8.53
N THR A 51 -12.70 -1.46 -9.85
CA THR A 51 -12.14 -2.51 -10.71
C THR A 51 -10.67 -2.74 -10.38
N ARG A 52 -10.26 -4.01 -10.31
CA ARG A 52 -8.87 -4.44 -10.10
C ARG A 52 -8.29 -5.02 -11.38
N ILE A 53 -7.27 -4.36 -11.91
CA ILE A 53 -6.56 -4.83 -13.11
C ILE A 53 -5.21 -5.41 -12.67
N PRO A 54 -4.91 -6.68 -12.97
CA PRO A 54 -3.59 -7.24 -12.65
C PRO A 54 -2.54 -6.52 -13.49
N VAL A 55 -1.59 -5.86 -12.83
CA VAL A 55 -0.50 -5.12 -13.51
C VAL A 55 0.83 -5.85 -13.43
N ALA A 56 1.02 -6.66 -12.40
CA ALA A 56 2.18 -7.53 -12.27
C ALA A 56 1.88 -8.69 -11.34
N GLU A 57 2.53 -9.82 -11.61
CA GLU A 57 2.75 -10.83 -10.58
C GLU A 57 4.08 -10.51 -9.90
N ARG A 58 4.26 -10.92 -8.64
CA ARG A 58 5.56 -10.77 -7.98
C ARG A 58 6.63 -11.37 -8.89
N ALA A 59 7.49 -10.54 -9.47
CA ALA A 59 8.66 -11.02 -10.19
C ALA A 59 9.41 -11.93 -9.23
N TRP A 60 9.58 -13.20 -9.61
CA TRP A 60 10.39 -14.15 -8.87
C TRP A 60 11.82 -13.61 -8.89
N LYS A 61 12.17 -12.80 -7.89
CA LYS A 61 13.54 -12.67 -7.44
C LYS A 61 13.67 -13.75 -6.39
N GLY A 62 14.53 -14.73 -6.66
CA GLY A 62 15.07 -15.60 -5.63
C GLY A 62 15.51 -14.79 -4.41
N ARG A 63 15.87 -15.47 -3.33
CA ARG A 63 16.35 -14.77 -2.12
C ARG A 63 17.47 -13.79 -2.53
N TYR A 64 17.53 -12.63 -1.88
CA TYR A 64 18.65 -11.69 -2.08
C TYR A 64 19.94 -12.48 -1.77
N GLY A 65 20.69 -12.89 -2.80
CA GLY A 65 21.81 -13.83 -2.70
C GLY A 65 21.81 -14.99 -3.73
N GLU A 66 20.70 -15.30 -4.39
CA GLU A 66 20.60 -16.38 -5.39
C GLU A 66 20.87 -15.92 -6.84
N ARG A 67 21.59 -14.80 -7.02
CA ARG A 67 22.17 -14.50 -8.34
C ARG A 67 23.38 -15.40 -8.51
N GLU A 68 23.22 -16.53 -9.19
CA GLU A 68 24.39 -17.16 -9.82
C GLU A 68 24.97 -16.13 -10.80
N GLU A 69 26.24 -15.79 -10.59
CA GLU A 69 27.03 -15.00 -11.52
C GLU A 69 27.11 -15.77 -12.84
N THR A 70 26.32 -15.36 -13.83
CA THR A 70 26.53 -15.71 -15.24
C THR A 70 27.51 -14.77 -15.90
#